data_AF-A0A482ZUP9-F1
#
_entry.id   AF-A0A482ZUP9-F1
#
_cell.length_a   1.000
_cell.length_b   1.000
_cell.length_c   1.000
_cell.angle_alpha   90.00
_cell.angle_beta   90.00
_cell.angle_gamma   90.00
#
_symmetry.space_group_name_H-M   'P 1'
#
loop_
_entity.id
_entity.type
_entity.pdbx_description
1 polymer ?
#
loop_
_entity_poly.entity_id
_entity_poly.type
_entity_poly.pdbx_seq_one_letter_code
_entity_poly.pdbx_strand_id
1 'polypeptide(L)'
;MSDSAISLILAFMAKFFKLAATGLRLDALHQTALFFPDTIYSARKHLGRLRDDFVRFVVCPTCHVLYSYKDSVSDTLVGGEKASRSCSHVRYPNHVQARMRAPCGRLLLKTVRSSNGSEYLAAFKTYCFKSVTTSLKDLLNRPNIVQLCEQWRTRQVAPNMISDVYDGSMWNHFLYDDNGDPFLAMPYNFLLMLNCDWFQPFKHTPFSVGVLYLALLN
;
A
#
# COMPACT_ATOMS: atom_id res chain seq x y z
N MET A 1 -6.74 -2.74 -14.27
CA MET A 1 -7.14 -1.45 -14.89
C MET A 1 -6.39 -0.34 -14.18
N SER A 2 -5.85 0.65 -14.91
CA SER A 2 -5.15 1.80 -14.29
C SER A 2 -6.13 2.80 -13.69
N ASP A 3 -5.70 3.57 -12.68
CA ASP A 3 -6.51 4.65 -12.10
C ASP A 3 -6.95 5.67 -13.16
N SER A 4 -6.13 5.92 -14.18
CA SER A 4 -6.51 6.78 -15.31
C SER A 4 -7.69 6.22 -16.11
N ALA A 5 -7.73 4.91 -16.35
CA ALA A 5 -8.83 4.26 -17.06
C ALA A 5 -10.13 4.31 -16.24
N ILE A 6 -10.05 4.06 -14.93
CA ILE A 6 -11.21 4.14 -14.03
C ILE A 6 -11.73 5.58 -13.97
N SER A 7 -10.84 6.57 -13.85
CA SER A 7 -11.23 7.98 -13.84
C SER A 7 -11.94 8.40 -15.14
N LEU A 8 -11.49 7.89 -16.30
CA LEU A 8 -12.13 8.18 -17.57
C LEU A 8 -13.55 7.57 -17.65
N ILE A 9 -13.71 6.32 -17.19
CA ILE A 9 -15.01 5.63 -17.16
C ILE A 9 -15.98 6.37 -16.24
N LEU A 10 -15.54 6.76 -15.04
CA LEU A 10 -16.37 7.52 -14.10
C LEU A 10 -16.82 8.86 -14.72
N ALA A 11 -15.90 9.60 -15.33
CA ALA A 11 -16.23 10.85 -16.01
C ALA A 11 -17.20 10.64 -17.19
N PHE A 12 -17.02 9.58 -17.98
CA PHE A 12 -17.91 9.24 -19.08
C PHE A 12 -19.31 8.88 -18.58
N MET A 13 -19.41 7.98 -17.60
CA MET A 13 -20.69 7.57 -17.01
C MET A 13 -21.42 8.75 -16.36
N ALA A 14 -20.71 9.62 -15.63
CA ALA A 14 -21.29 10.83 -15.05
C ALA A 14 -21.90 11.74 -16.13
N LYS A 15 -21.22 11.92 -17.26
CA LYS A 15 -21.73 12.72 -18.39
C LYS A 15 -22.87 12.01 -19.11
N PHE A 16 -22.78 10.70 -19.30
CA PHE A 16 -23.83 9.89 -19.93
C PHE A 16 -25.12 9.96 -19.14
N PHE A 17 -25.09 9.77 -17.82
CA PHE A 17 -26.28 9.89 -16.98
C PHE A 17 -26.88 11.29 -16.99
N LYS A 18 -26.05 12.34 -17.01
CA LYS A 18 -26.53 13.72 -17.17
C LYS A 18 -27.26 13.94 -18.50
N LEU A 19 -26.71 13.44 -19.60
CA LEU A 19 -27.31 13.54 -20.94
C LEU A 19 -28.58 12.69 -21.08
N ALA A 20 -28.58 11.46 -20.56
CA ALA A 20 -29.73 10.58 -20.57
C ALA A 20 -30.87 11.15 -19.71
N ALA A 21 -30.56 11.74 -18.55
CA ALA A 21 -31.54 12.37 -17.68
C ALA A 21 -32.22 13.58 -18.36
N THR A 22 -31.47 14.42 -19.06
CA THR A 22 -32.04 15.57 -19.79
C THR A 22 -32.82 15.14 -21.03
N GLY A 23 -32.34 14.13 -21.77
CA GLY A 23 -32.99 13.62 -22.98
C GLY A 23 -34.28 12.83 -22.71
N LEU A 24 -34.30 12.01 -21.65
CA LEU A 24 -35.42 11.12 -21.33
C LEU A 24 -36.42 11.74 -20.33
N ARG A 25 -36.11 12.89 -19.74
CA ARG A 25 -36.94 13.58 -18.71
C ARG A 25 -37.37 12.66 -17.56
N LEU A 26 -36.49 11.73 -17.17
CA LEU A 26 -36.72 10.82 -16.05
C LEU A 26 -36.10 11.38 -14.78
N ASP A 27 -36.94 11.80 -13.83
CA ASP A 27 -36.50 12.38 -12.55
C ASP A 27 -35.58 11.45 -11.76
N ALA A 28 -35.82 10.13 -11.84
CA ALA A 28 -34.98 9.11 -11.22
C ALA A 28 -33.54 9.09 -11.78
N LEU A 29 -33.37 9.31 -13.08
CA LEU A 29 -32.04 9.43 -13.70
C LEU A 29 -31.38 10.75 -13.34
N HIS A 30 -32.16 11.82 -13.17
CA HIS A 30 -31.63 13.11 -12.75
C HIS A 30 -31.02 13.04 -11.35
N GLN A 31 -31.70 12.39 -10.41
CA GLN A 31 -31.18 12.13 -9.07
C GLN A 31 -29.93 11.24 -9.13
N THR A 32 -29.96 10.16 -9.91
CA THR A 32 -28.81 9.27 -10.06
C THR A 32 -27.60 9.98 -10.64
N ALA A 33 -27.79 10.85 -11.64
CA ALA A 33 -26.72 11.64 -12.26
C ALA A 33 -26.08 12.67 -11.33
N LEU A 34 -26.83 13.21 -10.36
CA LEU A 34 -26.32 14.15 -9.34
C LEU A 34 -25.44 13.46 -8.31
N PHE A 35 -25.78 12.22 -7.93
CA PHE A 35 -25.03 11.44 -6.94
C PHE A 35 -23.96 10.53 -7.55
N PHE A 36 -23.87 10.46 -8.89
CA PHE A 36 -22.88 9.62 -9.54
C PHE A 36 -21.46 10.21 -9.39
N PRO A 37 -20.47 9.43 -8.92
CA PRO A 37 -19.11 9.91 -8.76
C PRO A 37 -18.42 10.16 -10.10
N ASP A 38 -17.90 11.36 -10.29
CA ASP A 38 -17.13 11.77 -11.47
C ASP A 38 -15.60 11.61 -11.29
N THR A 39 -15.17 11.33 -10.07
CA THR A 39 -13.76 11.12 -9.69
C THR A 39 -13.62 9.85 -8.88
N ILE A 40 -12.43 9.23 -8.92
CA ILE A 40 -12.10 8.08 -8.07
C ILE A 40 -12.26 8.42 -6.59
N TYR A 41 -11.90 9.65 -6.20
CA TYR A 41 -12.06 10.12 -4.83
C TYR A 41 -13.54 10.10 -4.40
N SER A 42 -14.42 10.70 -5.21
CA SER A 42 -15.86 10.69 -4.93
C SER A 42 -16.41 9.26 -4.92
N ALA A 43 -16.00 8.42 -5.87
CA ALA A 43 -16.42 7.01 -5.90
C ALA A 43 -16.03 6.27 -4.62
N ARG A 44 -14.77 6.42 -4.17
CA ARG A 44 -14.30 5.85 -2.90
C ARG A 44 -15.07 6.40 -1.71
N LYS A 45 -15.44 7.69 -1.73
CA LYS A 45 -16.28 8.33 -0.70
C LYS A 45 -17.66 7.72 -0.61
N HIS A 46 -18.35 7.59 -1.75
CA HIS A 46 -19.68 6.98 -1.81
C HIS A 46 -19.67 5.52 -1.38
N LEU A 47 -18.60 4.79 -1.67
CA LEU A 47 -18.42 3.39 -1.24
C LEU A 47 -17.96 3.24 0.22
N GLY A 48 -17.78 4.34 0.98
CA GLY A 48 -17.24 4.29 2.34
C GLY A 48 -15.76 3.88 2.42
N ARG A 49 -15.04 3.85 1.29
CA ARG A 49 -13.64 3.41 1.14
C ARG A 49 -12.66 4.59 1.02
N LEU A 50 -12.95 5.71 1.68
CA LEU A 50 -12.11 6.90 1.65
C LEU A 50 -10.81 6.78 2.44
N ARG A 51 -10.78 5.86 3.41
CA ARG A 51 -9.59 5.66 4.23
C ARG A 51 -8.67 4.69 3.53
N ASP A 52 -7.48 5.21 3.24
CA ASP A 52 -6.30 4.38 3.02
C ASP A 52 -6.13 3.46 4.25
N ASP A 53 -5.97 2.16 4.03
CA ASP A 53 -5.71 1.15 5.06
C ASP A 53 -4.23 1.09 5.47
N PHE A 54 -3.49 2.15 5.15
CA PHE A 54 -2.07 2.30 5.39
C PHE A 54 -1.75 3.66 6.03
N VAL A 55 -0.66 3.70 6.78
CA VAL A 55 -0.07 4.90 7.34
C VAL A 55 0.77 5.59 6.27
N ARG A 56 0.64 6.91 6.14
CA ARG A 56 1.47 7.73 5.25
C ARG A 56 2.55 8.44 6.06
N PHE A 57 3.79 8.09 5.81
CA PHE A 57 4.97 8.74 6.35
C PHE A 57 5.52 9.78 5.37
N VAL A 58 6.08 10.85 5.93
CA VAL A 58 6.89 11.84 5.21
C VAL A 58 8.32 11.35 5.17
N VAL A 59 8.92 11.32 3.98
CA VAL A 59 10.29 10.83 3.78
C VAL A 59 11.21 12.01 3.53
N CYS A 60 12.28 12.12 4.32
CA CYS A 60 13.30 13.13 4.02
C CYS A 60 13.90 12.86 2.63
N PRO A 61 13.90 13.83 1.70
CA PRO A 61 14.32 13.57 0.33
C PRO A 61 15.82 13.28 0.20
N THR A 62 16.62 13.65 1.21
CA THR A 62 18.08 13.45 1.25
C THR A 62 18.48 12.17 1.99
N CYS A 63 18.05 11.99 3.25
CA CYS A 63 18.50 10.87 4.08
C CYS A 63 17.48 9.72 4.19
N HIS A 64 16.29 9.86 3.60
CA HIS A 64 15.23 8.84 3.56
C HIS A 64 14.64 8.40 4.91
N VAL A 65 14.95 9.12 6.00
CA VAL A 65 14.30 8.89 7.30
C VAL A 65 12.82 9.27 7.25
N LEU A 66 12.02 8.48 7.94
CA LEU A 66 10.57 8.60 8.03
C LEU A 66 10.15 9.48 9.20
N TYR A 67 9.16 10.34 8.95
CA TYR A 67 8.50 11.18 9.94
C TYR A 67 7.00 11.00 9.83
N SER A 68 6.27 11.15 10.94
CA SER A 68 4.82 11.35 10.82
C SER A 68 4.55 12.72 10.18
N TYR A 69 3.38 12.88 9.55
CA TYR A 69 3.01 14.18 9.00
C TYR A 69 2.96 15.26 10.08
N LYS A 70 2.46 14.92 11.28
CA LYS A 70 2.39 15.86 12.43
C LYS A 70 3.79 16.36 12.83
N ASP A 71 4.78 15.46 12.87
CA ASP A 71 6.16 15.79 13.22
C ASP A 71 6.90 16.56 12.12
N SER A 72 6.30 16.68 10.93
CA SER A 72 6.89 17.38 9.78
C SER A 72 6.43 18.83 9.67
N VAL A 73 5.49 19.26 10.52
CA VAL A 73 4.88 20.60 10.51
C VAL A 73 5.29 21.37 11.77
N SER A 74 5.62 22.66 11.64
CA SER A 74 5.98 23.49 12.78
C SER A 74 4.80 23.71 13.73
N ASP A 75 5.07 23.72 15.03
CA ASP A 75 4.05 24.09 16.04
C ASP A 75 3.84 25.61 16.08
N THR A 76 4.89 26.37 15.71
CA THR A 76 4.84 27.82 15.57
C THR A 76 4.33 28.22 14.19
N LEU A 77 3.37 29.15 14.18
CA LEU A 77 2.89 29.79 12.96
C LEU A 77 3.92 30.84 12.51
N VAL A 78 4.39 30.73 11.27
CA VAL A 78 5.24 31.76 10.64
C VAL A 78 4.32 32.60 9.76
N GLY A 79 4.09 33.86 10.12
CA GLY A 79 3.15 34.72 9.39
C GLY A 79 1.69 34.28 9.47
N GLY A 80 1.31 33.51 10.50
CA GLY A 80 -0.06 32.98 10.66
C GLY A 80 -0.30 31.62 10.01
N GLU A 81 0.68 31.07 9.28
CA GLU A 81 0.57 29.77 8.62
C GLU A 81 1.54 28.73 9.20
N LYS A 82 1.16 27.45 9.09
CA LYS A 82 2.01 26.31 9.47
C LYS A 82 3.14 26.17 8.45
N ALA A 83 4.38 26.03 8.92
CA ALA A 83 5.55 25.87 8.08
C ALA A 83 6.07 24.42 8.09
N SER A 84 6.88 24.07 7.08
CA SER A 84 7.60 22.79 7.08
C SER A 84 8.71 22.78 8.13
N ARG A 85 8.85 21.69 8.88
CA ARG A 85 10.07 21.42 9.65
C ARG A 85 11.20 20.94 8.73
N SER A 86 12.42 21.12 9.23
CA SER A 86 13.64 20.55 8.67
C SER A 86 13.95 19.19 9.30
N CYS A 87 14.52 18.28 8.52
CA CYS A 87 14.94 16.97 8.98
C CYS A 87 16.03 17.08 10.06
N SER A 88 15.71 16.61 11.26
CA SER A 88 16.61 16.58 12.42
C SER A 88 17.53 15.36 12.46
N HIS A 89 17.39 14.42 11.54
CA HIS A 89 18.14 13.17 11.58
C HIS A 89 19.64 13.39 11.38
N VAL A 90 20.44 12.88 12.31
CA VAL A 90 21.89 12.81 12.22
C VAL A 90 22.27 11.40 11.78
N ARG A 91 22.79 11.26 10.55
CA ARG A 91 23.11 9.95 9.96
C ARG A 91 24.24 9.23 10.69
N TYR A 92 25.24 9.98 11.18
CA TYR A 92 26.42 9.43 11.84
C TYR A 92 26.69 10.17 13.16
N PRO A 93 25.93 9.89 14.22
CA PRO A 93 26.02 10.63 15.49
C PRO A 93 27.38 10.46 16.18
N ASN A 94 28.05 9.32 15.97
CA ASN A 94 29.32 9.00 16.61
C ASN A 94 30.53 9.19 15.67
N HIS A 95 30.38 9.96 14.58
CA HIS A 95 31.47 10.17 13.64
C HIS A 95 32.59 11.02 14.26
N VAL A 96 33.86 10.70 13.95
CA VAL A 96 35.04 11.39 14.48
C VAL A 96 35.05 12.88 14.10
N GLN A 97 34.79 13.18 12.83
CA GLN A 97 34.67 14.56 12.34
C GLN A 97 33.33 15.19 12.76
N ALA A 98 33.37 16.31 13.48
CA ALA A 98 32.18 17.01 13.99
C ALA A 98 31.18 17.40 12.90
N ARG A 99 31.65 17.83 11.71
CA ARG A 99 30.79 18.19 10.57
C ARG A 99 29.87 17.05 10.10
N MET A 100 30.30 15.80 10.27
CA MET A 100 29.52 14.62 9.86
C MET A 100 28.43 14.24 10.87
N ARG A 101 28.47 14.85 12.07
CA ARG A 101 27.44 14.74 13.11
C ARG A 101 26.34 15.80 12.96
N ALA A 102 26.41 16.63 11.93
CA ALA A 102 25.38 17.63 11.66
C ALA A 102 24.05 16.96 11.25
N PRO A 103 22.90 17.52 11.67
CA PRO A 103 21.59 17.06 11.21
C PRO A 103 21.44 17.29 9.71
N CYS A 104 20.61 16.46 9.06
CA CYS A 104 20.36 16.55 7.62
C CYS A 104 19.88 17.93 7.17
N GLY A 105 19.04 18.61 7.97
CA GLY A 105 18.61 19.99 7.76
C GLY A 105 17.66 20.22 6.56
N ARG A 106 17.32 19.19 5.80
CA ARG A 106 16.47 19.31 4.60
C ARG A 106 15.00 19.50 4.97
N LEU A 107 14.30 20.43 4.31
CA LEU A 107 12.85 20.60 4.47
C LEU A 107 12.10 19.31 4.10
N LEU A 108 11.11 18.96 4.91
CA LEU A 108 10.29 17.74 4.75
C LEU A 108 9.08 17.95 3.85
N LEU A 109 8.51 19.16 3.85
CA LEU A 109 7.31 19.55 3.11
C LEU A 109 7.59 20.74 2.19
N LYS A 110 6.80 20.86 1.13
CA LYS A 110 6.75 21.99 0.20
C LYS A 110 5.36 22.61 0.22
N THR A 111 5.29 23.91 0.00
CA THR A 111 4.02 24.61 -0.20
C THR A 111 3.51 24.37 -1.62
N VAL A 112 2.23 24.02 -1.75
CA VAL A 112 1.55 23.73 -3.01
C VAL A 112 0.27 24.56 -3.08
N ARG A 113 0.00 25.15 -4.25
CA ARG A 113 -1.27 25.82 -4.54
C ARG A 113 -2.29 24.82 -5.07
N SER A 114 -3.46 24.79 -4.46
CA SER A 114 -4.61 24.01 -4.90
C SER A 114 -5.33 24.71 -6.06
N SER A 115 -6.19 23.99 -6.78
CA SER A 115 -6.98 24.51 -7.91
C SER A 115 -7.95 25.62 -7.52
N ASN A 116 -8.36 25.67 -6.25
CA ASN A 116 -9.17 26.73 -5.65
C ASN A 116 -8.34 27.92 -5.15
N GLY A 117 -7.02 27.94 -5.39
CA GLY A 117 -6.12 29.03 -5.00
C GLY A 117 -5.57 28.95 -3.57
N SER A 118 -6.04 28.00 -2.74
CA SER A 118 -5.53 27.85 -1.36
C SER A 118 -4.15 27.18 -1.34
N GLU A 119 -3.25 27.65 -0.46
CA GLU A 119 -1.95 27.02 -0.24
C GLU A 119 -2.03 25.92 0.84
N TYR A 120 -1.30 24.83 0.64
CA TYR A 120 -1.18 23.74 1.61
C TYR A 120 0.21 23.10 1.57
N LEU A 121 0.61 22.46 2.67
CA LEU A 121 1.87 21.73 2.75
C LEU A 121 1.71 20.31 2.21
N ALA A 122 2.61 19.91 1.32
CA ALA A 122 2.69 18.55 0.80
C ALA A 122 4.09 17.98 1.03
N ALA A 123 4.21 16.69 1.32
CA ALA A 123 5.51 16.05 1.47
C ALA A 123 6.32 16.06 0.16
N PHE A 124 7.65 16.21 0.26
CA PHE A 124 8.51 16.02 -0.91
C PHE A 124 8.51 14.58 -1.41
N LYS A 125 8.49 13.63 -0.48
CA LYS A 125 8.40 12.19 -0.73
C LYS A 125 7.49 11.57 0.34
N THR A 126 6.71 10.57 -0.05
CA THR A 126 5.83 9.82 0.86
C THR A 126 6.17 8.34 0.85
N TYR A 127 6.05 7.69 2.00
CA TYR A 127 6.13 6.24 2.12
C TYR A 127 4.84 5.71 2.76
N CYS A 128 4.18 4.80 2.06
CA CYS A 128 2.95 4.17 2.52
C CYS A 128 3.31 2.87 3.23
N PHE A 129 2.86 2.71 4.47
CA PHE A 129 3.15 1.55 5.29
C PHE A 129 1.87 0.91 5.79
N LYS A 130 1.73 -0.38 5.54
CA LYS A 130 0.73 -1.23 6.16
C LYS A 130 1.46 -2.31 6.93
N SER A 131 1.07 -2.55 8.19
CA SER A 131 1.74 -3.57 8.97
C SER A 131 1.51 -4.97 8.36
N VAL A 132 2.49 -5.85 8.57
CA VAL A 132 2.39 -7.25 8.15
C VAL A 132 1.18 -7.90 8.82
N THR A 133 0.93 -7.61 10.10
CA THR A 133 -0.22 -8.15 10.84
C THR A 133 -1.56 -7.73 10.27
N THR A 134 -1.73 -6.45 9.89
CA THR A 134 -2.98 -5.99 9.24
C THR A 134 -3.14 -6.63 7.87
N SER A 135 -2.05 -6.72 7.10
CA SER A 135 -2.06 -7.35 5.77
C SER A 135 -2.43 -8.83 5.84
N LEU A 136 -1.89 -9.56 6.81
CA LEU A 136 -2.23 -10.97 7.06
C LEU A 136 -3.68 -11.12 7.53
N LYS A 137 -4.16 -10.26 8.43
CA LYS A 137 -5.58 -10.26 8.83
C LYS A 137 -6.50 -10.06 7.63
N ASP A 138 -6.19 -9.11 6.76
CA ASP A 138 -7.00 -8.85 5.57
C ASP A 138 -6.96 -10.01 4.58
N LEU A 139 -5.82 -10.71 4.46
CA LEU A 139 -5.69 -11.91 3.65
C LEU A 139 -6.53 -13.06 4.23
N LEU A 140 -6.39 -13.35 5.53
CA LEU A 140 -7.07 -14.44 6.22
C LEU A 140 -8.58 -14.21 6.41
N ASN A 141 -9.03 -12.95 6.38
CA ASN A 141 -10.46 -12.61 6.40
C ASN A 141 -11.13 -12.69 5.01
N ARG A 142 -10.39 -13.01 3.94
CA ARG A 142 -11.01 -13.20 2.62
C ARG A 142 -11.94 -14.42 2.65
N PRO A 143 -13.13 -14.33 2.03
CA PRO A 143 -14.03 -15.47 1.95
C PRO A 143 -13.32 -16.72 1.42
N ASN A 144 -13.55 -17.85 2.08
CA ASN A 144 -13.03 -19.17 1.72
C ASN A 144 -11.51 -19.35 1.78
N ILE A 145 -10.72 -18.35 2.19
CA ILE A 145 -9.25 -18.46 2.15
C ILE A 145 -8.75 -19.62 3.01
N VAL A 146 -9.32 -19.79 4.21
CA VAL A 146 -8.97 -20.87 5.12
C VAL A 146 -9.36 -22.23 4.53
N GLN A 147 -10.53 -22.34 3.89
CA GLN A 147 -10.92 -23.57 3.21
C GLN A 147 -9.97 -23.90 2.05
N LEU A 148 -9.60 -22.91 1.23
CA LEU A 148 -8.64 -23.07 0.14
C LEU A 148 -7.29 -23.59 0.65
N CYS A 149 -6.79 -23.03 1.75
CA CYS A 149 -5.53 -23.43 2.38
C CYS A 149 -5.53 -24.86 2.95
N GLU A 150 -6.70 -25.48 3.09
CA GLU A 150 -6.84 -26.83 3.60
C GLU A 150 -7.08 -27.86 2.47
N GLN A 151 -7.35 -27.40 1.23
CA GLN A 151 -7.69 -28.28 0.10
C GLN A 151 -6.53 -29.21 -0.29
N TRP A 152 -5.29 -28.78 -0.11
CA TRP A 152 -4.13 -29.61 -0.46
C TRP A 152 -4.08 -30.95 0.30
N ARG A 153 -4.70 -31.02 1.49
CA ARG A 153 -4.70 -32.23 2.33
C ARG A 153 -5.50 -33.39 1.77
N THR A 154 -6.57 -33.10 1.02
CA THR A 154 -7.48 -34.10 0.45
C THR A 154 -7.29 -34.30 -1.05
N ARG A 155 -6.28 -33.63 -1.62
CA ARG A 155 -5.91 -33.73 -3.02
C ARG A 155 -5.52 -35.16 -3.39
N GLN A 156 -5.97 -35.58 -4.56
CA GLN A 156 -5.56 -36.84 -5.20
C GLN A 156 -4.48 -36.53 -6.23
N VAL A 157 -3.30 -37.13 -6.08
CA VAL A 157 -2.17 -36.97 -7.00
C VAL A 157 -1.85 -38.33 -7.61
N ALA A 158 -1.66 -38.37 -8.92
CA ALA A 158 -1.25 -39.60 -9.60
C ALA A 158 0.10 -40.09 -9.05
N PRO A 159 0.32 -41.41 -8.94
CA PRO A 159 1.61 -41.95 -8.51
C PRO A 159 2.75 -41.41 -9.38
N ASN A 160 3.88 -41.06 -8.75
CA ASN A 160 5.09 -40.53 -9.40
C ASN A 160 4.92 -39.18 -10.11
N MET A 161 3.88 -38.39 -9.77
CA MET A 161 3.67 -37.05 -10.32
C MET A 161 3.90 -35.99 -9.24
N ILE A 162 4.65 -34.95 -9.59
CA ILE A 162 4.80 -33.72 -8.80
C ILE A 162 3.96 -32.65 -9.49
N SER A 163 2.89 -32.21 -8.84
CA SER A 163 1.90 -31.29 -9.41
C SER A 163 1.87 -29.94 -8.71
N ASP A 164 2.26 -29.88 -7.44
CA ASP A 164 2.26 -28.64 -6.66
C ASP A 164 3.41 -28.62 -5.62
N VAL A 165 3.59 -27.50 -4.94
CA VAL A 165 4.62 -27.30 -3.90
C VAL A 165 4.52 -28.31 -2.75
N TYR A 166 3.30 -28.81 -2.47
CA TYR A 166 3.03 -29.81 -1.44
C TYR A 166 3.65 -31.18 -1.72
N ASP A 167 3.92 -31.49 -3.00
CA ASP A 167 4.54 -32.75 -3.41
C ASP A 167 6.06 -32.75 -3.22
N GLY A 168 6.65 -31.57 -2.98
CA GLY A 168 8.07 -31.42 -2.73
C GLY A 168 8.46 -32.03 -1.38
N SER A 169 9.64 -32.65 -1.32
CA SER A 169 10.18 -33.24 -0.07
C SER A 169 10.22 -32.24 1.09
N MET A 170 10.51 -30.96 0.80
CA MET A 170 10.52 -29.88 1.78
C MET A 170 9.18 -29.68 2.48
N TRP A 171 8.05 -29.88 1.81
CA TRP A 171 6.74 -29.75 2.45
C TRP A 171 6.56 -30.78 3.57
N ASN A 172 6.99 -32.02 3.31
CA ASN A 172 6.93 -33.12 4.28
C ASN A 172 7.79 -32.84 5.52
N HIS A 173 8.92 -32.14 5.36
CA HIS A 173 9.76 -31.71 6.48
C HIS A 173 9.06 -30.70 7.42
N PHE A 174 8.07 -29.96 6.94
CA PHE A 174 7.32 -29.00 7.76
C PHE A 174 6.01 -29.57 8.34
N LEU A 175 5.70 -30.85 8.10
CA LEU A 175 4.53 -31.49 8.70
C LEU A 175 4.63 -31.57 10.22
N TYR A 176 5.85 -31.80 10.73
CA TYR A 176 6.19 -31.91 12.14
C TYR A 176 7.39 -31.02 12.43
N ASP A 177 7.46 -30.45 13.63
CA ASP A 177 8.61 -29.67 14.06
C ASP A 177 9.79 -30.56 14.52
N ASP A 178 10.88 -29.94 14.95
CA ASP A 178 12.09 -30.65 15.40
C ASP A 178 11.85 -31.52 16.66
N ASN A 179 10.78 -31.27 17.41
CA ASN A 179 10.38 -32.05 18.59
C ASN A 179 9.42 -33.20 18.23
N GLY A 180 8.97 -33.28 16.98
CA GLY A 180 7.97 -34.23 16.51
C GLY A 180 6.52 -33.78 16.73
N ASP A 181 6.30 -32.54 17.18
CA ASP A 181 4.95 -31.99 17.33
C ASP A 181 4.38 -31.62 15.95
N PRO A 182 3.08 -31.86 15.70
CA PRO A 182 2.49 -31.60 14.40
C PRO A 182 2.39 -30.09 14.12
N PHE A 183 3.06 -29.63 13.07
CA PHE A 183 2.99 -28.26 12.58
C PHE A 183 2.02 -28.18 11.39
N LEU A 184 2.48 -28.37 10.14
CA LEU A 184 1.56 -28.38 8.99
C LEU A 184 0.62 -29.58 9.01
N ALA A 185 0.88 -30.64 9.78
CA ALA A 185 -0.08 -31.73 9.97
C ALA A 185 -1.38 -31.27 10.66
N MET A 186 -1.35 -30.20 11.44
CA MET A 186 -2.55 -29.59 12.04
C MET A 186 -3.24 -28.62 11.08
N PRO A 187 -4.59 -28.59 11.05
CA PRO A 187 -5.33 -27.58 10.30
C PRO A 187 -5.06 -26.17 10.87
N TYR A 188 -5.26 -25.15 10.04
CA TYR A 188 -5.07 -23.73 10.35
C TYR A 188 -3.63 -23.29 10.60
N ASN A 189 -2.65 -24.16 10.34
CA ASN A 189 -1.23 -23.81 10.28
C ASN A 189 -0.81 -23.53 8.84
N PHE A 190 -0.15 -22.40 8.64
CA PHE A 190 0.17 -21.86 7.33
C PHE A 190 1.68 -21.79 7.09
N LEU A 191 2.12 -22.24 5.92
CA LEU A 191 3.49 -22.07 5.46
C LEU A 191 3.60 -20.80 4.63
N LEU A 192 4.51 -19.91 5.03
CA LEU A 192 4.78 -18.65 4.33
C LEU A 192 6.20 -18.68 3.76
N MET A 193 6.35 -18.24 2.51
CA MET A 193 7.65 -18.05 1.87
C MET A 193 7.97 -16.57 1.75
N LEU A 194 9.08 -16.13 2.36
CA LEU A 194 9.62 -14.80 2.15
C LEU A 194 10.55 -14.80 0.94
N ASN A 195 10.13 -14.11 -0.11
CA ASN A 195 10.93 -13.91 -1.30
C ASN A 195 11.55 -12.52 -1.29
N CYS A 196 12.75 -12.44 -1.84
CA CYS A 196 13.42 -11.18 -2.12
C CYS A 196 13.92 -11.20 -3.57
N ASP A 197 13.52 -10.20 -4.33
CA ASP A 197 13.93 -10.04 -5.73
C ASP A 197 14.45 -8.62 -5.96
N TRP A 198 15.38 -8.47 -6.89
CA TRP A 198 15.91 -7.17 -7.31
C TRP A 198 15.79 -7.03 -8.81
N PHE A 199 15.18 -5.95 -9.25
CA PHE A 199 15.09 -5.62 -10.67
C PHE A 199 15.37 -4.14 -10.92
N GLN A 200 15.70 -3.83 -12.17
CA GLN A 200 15.94 -2.47 -12.63
C GLN A 200 14.73 -2.01 -13.47
N PRO A 201 13.82 -1.18 -12.92
CA PRO A 201 12.59 -0.83 -13.61
C PRO A 201 12.77 0.04 -14.85
N PHE A 202 13.91 0.74 -14.99
CA PHE A 202 14.18 1.63 -16.12
C PHE A 202 15.54 1.36 -16.75
N LYS A 203 15.59 1.42 -18.08
CA LYS A 203 16.85 1.31 -18.82
C LYS A 203 17.73 2.55 -18.58
N HIS A 204 19.04 2.35 -18.53
CA HIS A 204 20.04 3.42 -18.38
C HIS A 204 19.99 4.21 -17.06
N THR A 205 19.41 3.63 -16.01
CA THR A 205 19.41 4.25 -14.67
C THR A 205 20.23 3.44 -13.68
N PRO A 206 21.05 4.04 -12.80
CA PRO A 206 21.93 3.31 -11.89
C PRO A 206 21.21 2.72 -10.66
N PHE A 207 19.87 2.73 -10.61
CA PHE A 207 19.10 2.30 -9.45
C PHE A 207 18.45 0.93 -9.64
N SER A 208 18.63 0.05 -8.65
CA SER A 208 17.91 -1.22 -8.51
C SER A 208 16.79 -1.06 -7.48
N VAL A 209 15.65 -1.70 -7.73
CA VAL A 209 14.55 -1.82 -6.78
C VAL A 209 14.55 -3.23 -6.23
N GLY A 210 14.61 -3.37 -4.90
CA GLY A 210 14.40 -4.63 -4.20
C GLY A 210 12.95 -4.75 -3.75
N VAL A 211 12.34 -5.92 -3.95
CA VAL A 211 10.99 -6.24 -3.50
C VAL A 211 11.07 -7.43 -2.56
N LEU A 212 10.52 -7.25 -1.36
CA LEU A 212 10.26 -8.32 -0.40
C LEU A 212 8.77 -8.63 -0.43
N TYR A 213 8.42 -9.90 -0.59
CA TYR A 213 7.02 -10.35 -0.54
C TYR A 213 6.89 -11.69 0.19
N LEU A 214 5.78 -11.83 0.91
CA LEU A 214 5.40 -13.07 1.56
C LEU A 214 4.33 -13.76 0.70
N ALA A 215 4.55 -15.03 0.37
CA ALA A 215 3.58 -15.88 -0.30
C ALA A 215 3.04 -16.91 0.69
N LEU A 216 1.72 -17.04 0.75
CA LEU A 216 1.04 -18.16 1.42
C LEU A 216 1.13 -19.36 0.48
N LEU A 217 1.77 -20.43 0.95
CA LEU A 217 2.05 -21.60 0.12
C LEU A 217 0.95 -22.66 0.15
N ASN A 218 0.01 -22.58 1.10
CA ASN A 218 -1.14 -23.49 1.26
C ASN A 218 -2.29 -23.24 0.27
#